data_AF-A0A2I0R5E2-F1
#
_entry.id   AF-A0A2I0R5E2-F1
#
_cell.length_a   1.000
_cell.length_b   1.000
_cell.length_c   1.000
_cell.angle_alpha   90.00
_cell.angle_beta   90.00
_cell.angle_gamma   90.00
#
_symmetry.space_group_name_H-M   'P 1'
#
loop_
_entity.id
_entity.type
_entity.pdbx_description
1 polymer ?
#
loop_
_entity_poly.entity_id
_entity_poly.type
_entity_poly.pdbx_seq_one_letter_code
_entity_poly.pdbx_strand_id
1 'polypeptide(L)'
;MLVGAVIAVVMVGSMLISYFGNNSQAFGINSGTIKQGYGFFIGAIFSGIVGVGFYPLLGNRVWCRFGCPMAGYMGIIQRFKSRFRITTNGGQCISCGNCSTYCEQGIDVRWYAQRGQNIVRASCVGCGVCTSVCPRGVLKLENGPEEGRVNDDSIIIGHDKHPTLRR
;
A
#
# COMPACT_ATOMS: atom_id res chain seq x y z
N MET A 1 18.02 22.22 -1.84
CA MET A 1 17.15 23.41 -1.97
C MET A 1 17.81 24.52 -2.78
N LEU A 2 19.05 24.94 -2.46
CA LEU A 2 19.75 26.01 -3.19
C LEU A 2 19.99 25.70 -4.68
N VAL A 3 20.41 24.48 -5.02
CA VAL A 3 20.68 24.07 -6.42
C VAL A 3 19.43 24.17 -7.32
N GLY A 4 18.26 23.79 -6.80
CA GLY A 4 17.00 23.88 -7.56
C GLY A 4 16.53 25.31 -7.80
N ALA A 5 16.75 26.20 -6.83
CA ALA A 5 16.43 27.63 -6.98
C ALA A 5 17.34 28.30 -8.01
N VAL A 6 18.63 28.00 -8.00
CA VAL A 6 19.59 28.54 -8.98
C VAL A 6 19.24 28.09 -10.40
N ILE A 7 18.93 26.81 -10.62
CA ILE A 7 18.54 26.29 -11.94
C ILE A 7 17.24 26.97 -12.44
N ALA A 8 16.25 27.14 -11.57
CA ALA A 8 14.99 27.81 -11.93
C ALA A 8 15.21 29.28 -12.33
N VAL A 9 16.05 30.01 -11.60
CA VAL A 9 16.36 31.42 -11.90
C VAL A 9 17.12 31.56 -13.22
N VAL A 10 18.09 30.68 -13.49
CA VAL A 10 18.85 30.69 -14.76
C VAL A 10 17.94 30.39 -15.96
N MET A 11 17.02 29.44 -15.83
CA MET A 11 16.06 29.07 -16.88
C MET A 11 14.99 30.14 -17.13
N VAL A 12 14.50 30.81 -16.07
CA VAL A 12 13.56 31.94 -16.21
C VAL A 12 14.28 33.16 -16.81
N GLY A 13 15.52 33.41 -16.41
CA GLY A 13 16.35 34.47 -16.96
C GLY A 13 16.62 34.30 -18.46
N SER A 14 16.96 33.10 -18.91
CA SER A 14 17.17 32.83 -20.34
C SER A 14 15.88 33.00 -21.16
N MET A 15 14.72 32.64 -20.60
CA MET A 15 13.42 32.81 -21.25
C MET A 15 12.98 34.28 -21.34
N LEU A 16 13.29 35.10 -20.33
CA LEU A 16 13.07 36.56 -20.35
C LEU A 16 13.93 37.24 -21.41
N ILE A 17 15.21 36.88 -21.51
CA ILE A 17 16.12 37.41 -22.54
C ILE A 17 15.60 37.06 -23.94
N SER A 18 15.08 35.84 -24.10
CA SER A 18 14.48 35.37 -25.36
C SER A 18 13.18 36.12 -25.71
N TYR A 19 12.37 36.45 -24.72
CA TYR A 19 11.11 37.18 -24.88
C TYR A 19 11.34 38.64 -25.27
N PHE A 20 12.27 39.33 -24.61
CA PHE A 20 12.64 40.71 -24.96
C PHE A 20 13.46 40.82 -26.25
N GLY A 21 14.17 39.76 -26.66
CA GLY A 21 15.02 39.74 -27.85
C GLY A 21 14.30 39.55 -29.19
N ASN A 22 12.96 39.43 -29.22
CA ASN A 22 12.11 39.21 -30.41
C ASN A 22 12.71 38.28 -31.48
N ASN A 23 13.38 37.21 -31.03
CA ASN A 23 14.03 36.22 -31.88
C ASN A 23 13.42 34.86 -31.57
N SER A 24 12.98 34.14 -32.60
CA SER A 24 12.43 32.78 -32.47
C SER A 24 13.51 31.73 -32.12
N GLN A 25 14.77 32.16 -32.03
CA GLN A 25 15.94 31.36 -31.70
C GLN A 25 16.74 32.05 -30.59
N ALA A 26 16.59 31.57 -29.37
CA ALA A 26 17.50 31.88 -28.31
C ALA A 26 18.68 30.89 -28.39
N PHE A 27 19.90 31.39 -28.61
CA PHE A 27 21.12 30.58 -28.62
C PHE A 27 21.15 29.42 -29.63
N GLY A 28 20.52 29.55 -30.81
CA GLY A 28 20.52 28.52 -31.85
C GLY A 28 19.71 27.26 -31.51
N ILE A 29 18.94 27.29 -30.42
CA ILE A 29 18.09 26.19 -29.97
C ILE A 29 16.62 26.59 -30.19
N ASN A 30 15.84 25.68 -30.77
CA ASN A 30 14.44 25.91 -31.10
C ASN A 30 13.62 26.17 -29.82
N SER A 31 12.85 27.27 -29.82
CA SER A 31 12.02 27.71 -28.68
C SER A 31 11.05 26.64 -28.17
N GLY A 32 10.66 25.68 -29.02
CA GLY A 32 9.82 24.53 -28.63
C GLY A 32 10.48 23.58 -27.63
N THR A 33 11.76 23.28 -27.82
CA THR A 33 12.51 22.35 -26.96
C THR A 33 12.72 22.92 -25.56
N ILE A 34 12.97 24.24 -25.47
CA ILE A 34 13.10 24.94 -24.17
C ILE A 34 11.76 24.97 -23.43
N LYS A 35 10.65 25.24 -24.12
CA LYS A 35 9.30 25.21 -23.51
C LYS A 35 8.93 23.81 -23.01
N GLN A 36 9.24 22.76 -23.76
CA GLN A 36 8.93 21.39 -23.37
C GLN A 36 9.77 20.93 -22.16
N GLY A 37 11.07 21.23 -22.14
CA GLY A 37 11.94 20.95 -21.01
C GLY A 37 11.53 21.72 -19.74
N TYR A 38 11.17 22.99 -19.88
CA TYR A 38 10.64 23.80 -18.78
C TYR A 38 9.33 23.25 -18.22
N GLY A 39 8.38 22.87 -19.09
CA GLY A 39 7.10 22.28 -18.69
C GLY A 39 7.28 20.95 -17.95
N PHE A 40 8.18 20.08 -18.41
CA PHE A 40 8.50 18.83 -17.73
C PHE A 40 9.13 19.06 -16.35
N PHE A 41 10.07 20.01 -16.25
CA PHE A 41 10.75 20.32 -15.00
C PHE A 41 9.81 20.91 -13.94
N ILE A 42 8.99 21.88 -14.34
CA ILE A 42 7.97 22.48 -13.47
C ILE A 42 6.91 21.43 -13.09
N GLY A 43 6.43 20.63 -14.04
CA GLY A 43 5.46 19.56 -13.77
C GLY A 43 5.99 18.52 -12.78
N ALA A 44 7.25 18.11 -12.91
CA ALA A 44 7.88 17.18 -11.98
C ALA A 44 8.02 17.77 -10.57
N ILE A 45 8.39 19.05 -10.45
CA ILE A 45 8.51 19.74 -9.15
C ILE A 45 7.14 19.87 -8.48
N PHE A 46 6.12 20.35 -9.18
CA PHE A 46 4.78 20.49 -8.61
C PHE A 46 4.16 19.15 -8.25
N SER A 47 4.34 18.11 -9.08
CA SER A 47 3.91 16.75 -8.76
C SER A 47 4.60 16.24 -7.49
N GLY A 48 5.91 16.50 -7.34
CA GLY A 48 6.66 16.17 -6.13
C GLY A 48 6.20 16.95 -4.89
N ILE A 49 5.97 18.26 -5.00
CA ILE A 49 5.51 19.10 -3.89
C ILE A 49 4.09 18.74 -3.47
N VAL A 50 3.18 18.49 -4.41
CA VAL A 50 1.81 18.06 -4.09
C VAL A 50 1.87 16.67 -3.44
N GLY A 51 2.65 15.73 -3.99
CA GLY A 51 2.77 14.38 -3.43
C GLY A 51 3.39 14.34 -2.02
N VAL A 52 4.47 15.09 -1.80
CA VAL A 52 5.17 15.16 -0.50
C VAL A 52 4.44 16.09 0.47
N GLY A 53 3.79 17.14 -0.01
CA GLY A 53 3.03 18.09 0.79
C GLY A 53 1.71 17.52 1.31
N PHE A 54 1.10 16.55 0.60
CA PHE A 54 -0.06 15.80 1.10
C PHE A 54 0.32 14.68 2.08
N TYR A 55 1.61 14.35 2.20
CA TYR A 55 2.14 13.30 3.07
C TYR A 55 1.85 13.51 4.57
N PRO A 56 1.95 14.73 5.14
CA PRO A 56 1.65 14.97 6.55
C PRO A 56 0.15 14.95 6.85
N LEU A 57 -0.70 15.27 5.87
CA LEU A 57 -2.15 15.39 6.04
C LEU A 57 -2.87 14.05 6.05
N LEU A 58 -2.37 13.07 5.28
CA LEU A 58 -2.96 11.73 5.20
C LEU A 58 -2.35 10.72 6.20
N GLY A 59 -1.40 11.16 7.03
CA GLY A 59 -0.79 10.35 8.07
C GLY A 59 0.39 9.50 7.60
N ASN A 60 1.23 9.12 8.56
CA ASN A 60 2.61 8.65 8.38
C ASN A 60 2.79 7.31 7.63
N ARG A 61 1.70 6.69 7.12
CA ARG A 61 1.69 5.34 6.53
C ARG A 61 0.91 5.24 5.22
N VAL A 62 0.26 6.30 4.74
CA VAL A 62 -0.59 6.24 3.54
C VAL A 62 0.22 5.97 2.28
N TRP A 63 1.40 6.58 2.15
CA TRP A 63 2.29 6.28 1.03
C TRP A 63 2.75 4.82 1.05
N CYS A 64 3.11 4.28 2.21
CA CYS A 64 3.48 2.87 2.34
C CYS A 64 2.33 1.91 1.98
N ARG A 65 1.06 2.30 2.22
CA ARG A 65 -0.11 1.45 1.95
C ARG A 65 -0.67 1.57 0.53
N PHE A 66 -0.60 2.76 -0.08
CA PHE A 66 -1.26 3.03 -1.37
C PHE A 66 -0.31 3.51 -2.48
N GLY A 67 0.82 4.14 -2.13
CA GLY A 67 1.72 4.76 -3.10
C GLY A 67 3.05 4.04 -3.31
N CYS A 68 3.41 3.08 -2.45
CA CYS A 68 4.63 2.29 -2.56
C CYS A 68 4.40 1.15 -3.57
N PRO A 69 5.00 1.21 -4.78
CA PRO A 69 4.84 0.15 -5.77
C PRO A 69 5.36 -1.20 -5.26
N MET A 70 6.35 -1.18 -4.34
CA MET A 70 6.87 -2.39 -3.70
C MET A 70 5.83 -3.07 -2.80
N ALA A 71 4.99 -2.30 -2.11
CA ALA A 71 3.93 -2.84 -1.24
C ALA A 71 2.85 -3.56 -2.07
N GLY A 72 2.48 -2.99 -3.21
CA GLY A 72 1.57 -3.63 -4.17
C GLY A 72 2.15 -4.92 -4.75
N TYR A 73 3.41 -4.88 -5.16
CA TYR A 73 4.11 -6.04 -5.72
C TYR A 73 4.22 -7.20 -4.70
N MET A 74 4.64 -6.88 -3.47
CA MET A 74 4.70 -7.87 -2.38
C MET A 74 3.32 -8.40 -2.01
N GLY A 75 2.27 -7.58 -1.96
CA GLY A 75 0.92 -8.04 -1.66
C GLY A 75 0.37 -9.03 -2.70
N ILE A 76 0.71 -8.85 -3.98
CA ILE A 76 0.36 -9.78 -5.05
C ILE A 76 1.12 -11.10 -4.88
N ILE A 77 2.45 -11.05 -4.72
CA ILE A 77 3.27 -12.26 -4.53
C ILE A 77 2.82 -13.03 -3.30
N GLN A 78 2.63 -12.33 -2.18
CA GLN A 78 2.14 -12.93 -0.94
C GLN A 78 0.80 -13.63 -1.19
N ARG A 79 -0.14 -13.00 -1.91
CA ARG A 79 -1.46 -13.60 -2.15
C ARG A 79 -1.40 -14.95 -2.86
N PHE A 80 -0.45 -15.13 -3.78
CA PHE A 80 -0.33 -16.31 -4.63
C PHE A 80 0.69 -17.35 -4.14
N LYS A 81 1.74 -16.95 -3.41
CA LYS A 81 2.83 -17.82 -2.94
C LYS A 81 2.89 -18.02 -1.43
N SER A 82 2.00 -17.41 -0.64
CA SER A 82 2.02 -17.57 0.83
C SER A 82 1.40 -18.88 1.26
N ARG A 83 2.17 -19.66 2.04
CA ARG A 83 1.70 -20.89 2.70
C ARG A 83 0.94 -20.63 4.01
N PHE A 84 1.01 -19.41 4.54
CA PHE A 84 0.38 -19.02 5.80
C PHE A 84 -1.09 -18.63 5.59
N ARG A 85 -2.00 -19.21 6.39
CA ARG A 85 -3.42 -18.85 6.45
C ARG A 85 -3.85 -18.65 7.90
N ILE A 86 -4.70 -17.66 8.14
CA ILE A 86 -5.35 -17.49 9.45
C ILE A 86 -6.76 -18.07 9.36
N THR A 87 -6.99 -19.14 10.11
CA THR A 87 -8.32 -19.74 10.27
C THR A 87 -9.03 -19.14 11.46
N THR A 88 -10.36 -19.08 11.36
CA THR A 88 -11.23 -18.48 12.39
C THR A 88 -12.23 -19.49 12.93
N ASN A 89 -12.41 -19.49 14.24
CA ASN A 89 -13.53 -20.17 14.90
C ASN A 89 -14.55 -19.12 15.40
N GLY A 90 -15.55 -18.80 14.58
CA GLY A 90 -16.46 -17.69 14.89
C GLY A 90 -17.25 -17.83 16.19
N GLY A 91 -17.49 -19.05 16.67
CA GLY A 91 -18.31 -19.30 17.87
C GLY A 91 -17.71 -18.81 19.18
N GLN A 92 -16.40 -18.58 19.21
CA GLN A 92 -15.69 -18.15 20.42
C GLN A 92 -15.37 -16.65 20.42
N CYS A 93 -15.78 -15.93 19.36
CA CYS A 93 -15.50 -14.50 19.19
C CYS A 93 -16.40 -13.63 20.10
N ILE A 94 -15.77 -12.86 21.00
CA ILE A 94 -16.46 -11.88 21.87
C ILE A 94 -16.43 -10.44 21.32
N SER A 95 -16.03 -10.25 20.07
CA SER A 95 -16.03 -8.93 19.40
C SER A 95 -15.18 -7.83 20.08
N CYS A 96 -14.19 -8.19 20.91
CA CYS A 96 -13.32 -7.26 21.64
C CYS A 96 -12.48 -6.31 20.76
N GLY A 97 -12.16 -6.70 19.52
CA GLY A 97 -11.49 -5.83 18.55
C GLY A 97 -9.96 -5.73 18.64
N ASN A 98 -9.31 -6.33 19.65
CA ASN A 98 -7.85 -6.29 19.80
C ASN A 98 -7.10 -6.76 18.53
N CYS A 99 -7.63 -7.78 17.85
CA CYS A 99 -7.06 -8.28 16.60
C CYS A 99 -7.05 -7.26 15.46
N SER A 100 -8.03 -6.35 15.38
CA SER A 100 -8.08 -5.28 14.39
C SER A 100 -7.19 -4.09 14.80
N THR A 101 -7.17 -3.74 16.10
CA THR A 101 -6.38 -2.61 16.63
C THR A 101 -4.88 -2.81 16.47
N TYR A 102 -4.37 -4.02 16.73
CA TYR A 102 -2.94 -4.34 16.60
C TYR A 102 -2.54 -4.77 15.19
N CYS A 103 -3.48 -4.79 14.23
CA CYS A 103 -3.15 -5.13 12.85
C CYS A 103 -2.43 -3.95 12.18
N GLU A 104 -1.11 -4.06 12.05
CA GLU A 104 -0.28 -3.09 11.32
C GLU A 104 -0.69 -2.89 9.86
N GLN A 105 -1.31 -3.93 9.27
CA GLN A 105 -1.84 -3.90 7.91
C GLN A 105 -3.23 -3.24 7.84
N GLY A 106 -3.79 -2.79 8.97
CA GLY A 106 -5.08 -2.10 9.06
C GLY A 106 -6.23 -2.91 8.47
N ILE A 107 -6.26 -4.22 8.75
CA ILE A 107 -7.32 -5.15 8.34
C ILE A 107 -8.31 -5.24 9.51
N ASP A 108 -9.61 -5.11 9.24
CA ASP A 108 -10.62 -5.37 10.26
C ASP A 108 -10.81 -6.88 10.48
N VAL A 109 -9.90 -7.49 11.27
CA VAL A 109 -9.90 -8.92 11.59
C VAL A 109 -11.12 -9.33 12.41
N ARG A 110 -11.62 -8.43 13.28
CA ARG A 110 -12.82 -8.68 14.10
C ARG A 110 -14.02 -9.05 13.24
N TRP A 111 -14.23 -8.34 12.13
CA TRP A 111 -15.34 -8.60 11.21
C TRP A 111 -15.30 -10.02 10.63
N TYR A 112 -14.11 -10.50 10.25
CA TYR A 112 -13.92 -11.87 9.75
C TYR A 112 -14.18 -12.90 10.86
N ALA A 113 -13.66 -12.64 12.05
CA ALA A 113 -13.83 -13.52 13.20
C ALA A 113 -15.31 -13.64 13.62
N GLN A 114 -16.09 -12.56 13.59
CA GLN A 114 -17.53 -12.60 13.90
C GLN A 114 -18.33 -13.45 12.91
N ARG A 115 -17.90 -13.51 11.65
CA ARG A 115 -18.55 -14.28 10.58
C ARG A 115 -18.02 -15.70 10.43
N GLY A 116 -17.00 -16.09 11.20
CA GLY A 116 -16.32 -17.37 11.03
C GLY A 116 -15.66 -17.54 9.66
N GLN A 117 -15.31 -16.44 8.99
CA GLN A 117 -14.67 -16.42 7.67
C GLN A 117 -13.15 -16.34 7.80
N ASN A 118 -12.45 -17.13 7.00
CA ASN A 118 -10.99 -17.10 6.94
C ASN A 118 -10.48 -15.76 6.37
N ILE A 119 -9.31 -15.30 6.84
CA ILE A 119 -8.75 -14.02 6.41
C ILE A 119 -8.02 -14.21 5.08
N VAL A 120 -8.72 -13.99 3.97
CA VAL A 120 -8.19 -14.12 2.59
C VAL A 120 -7.97 -12.76 1.92
N ARG A 121 -7.01 -11.97 2.44
CA ARG A 121 -6.66 -10.64 1.88
C ARG A 121 -5.23 -10.59 1.37
N ALA A 122 -4.99 -9.88 0.27
CA ALA A 122 -3.64 -9.64 -0.28
C ALA A 122 -2.77 -8.79 0.67
N SER A 123 -3.40 -7.92 1.46
CA SER A 123 -2.73 -7.08 2.45
C SER A 123 -2.32 -7.86 3.71
N CYS A 124 -2.82 -9.09 3.90
CA CYS A 124 -2.43 -9.89 5.05
C CYS A 124 -1.09 -10.55 4.78
N VAL A 125 -0.06 -10.12 5.50
CA VAL A 125 1.29 -10.71 5.40
C VAL A 125 1.44 -12.01 6.19
N GLY A 126 0.46 -12.37 7.02
CA GLY A 126 0.51 -13.59 7.84
C GLY A 126 1.42 -13.48 9.08
N CYS A 127 1.61 -12.28 9.63
CA CYS A 127 2.49 -12.04 10.79
C CYS A 127 2.02 -12.67 12.12
N GLY A 128 0.77 -13.14 12.21
CA GLY A 128 0.26 -13.85 13.39
C GLY A 128 -0.03 -12.99 14.62
N VAL A 129 0.18 -11.66 14.56
CA VAL A 129 -0.12 -10.77 15.71
C VAL A 129 -1.57 -10.90 16.17
N CYS A 130 -2.51 -11.07 15.23
CA CYS A 130 -3.93 -11.24 15.56
C CYS A 130 -4.24 -12.51 16.37
N THR A 131 -3.44 -13.57 16.24
CA THR A 131 -3.61 -14.80 17.01
C THR A 131 -3.02 -14.66 18.41
N SER A 132 -1.90 -13.93 18.55
CA SER A 132 -1.25 -13.72 19.85
C SER A 132 -2.00 -12.76 20.77
N VAL A 133 -2.65 -11.72 20.21
CA VAL A 133 -3.40 -10.74 21.02
C VAL A 133 -4.84 -11.18 21.34
N CYS A 134 -5.31 -12.30 20.79
CA CYS A 134 -6.68 -12.75 20.98
C CYS A 134 -6.85 -13.43 22.34
N PRO A 135 -7.60 -12.86 23.31
CA PRO A 135 -7.74 -13.44 24.64
C PRO A 135 -8.50 -14.77 24.67
N ARG A 136 -9.24 -15.08 23.60
CA ARG A 136 -10.06 -16.29 23.47
C ARG A 136 -9.48 -17.34 22.52
N GLY A 137 -8.36 -17.06 21.85
CA GLY A 137 -7.74 -18.02 20.92
C GLY A 137 -8.58 -18.35 19.67
N VAL A 138 -9.46 -17.42 19.26
CA VAL A 138 -10.42 -17.57 18.13
C VAL A 138 -9.72 -17.77 16.78
N LEU A 139 -8.52 -17.20 16.65
CA LEU A 139 -7.75 -17.12 15.43
C LEU A 139 -6.55 -18.06 15.54
N LYS A 140 -6.30 -18.87 14.51
CA LYS A 140 -5.15 -19.78 14.47
C LYS A 140 -4.33 -19.56 13.20
N LEU A 141 -3.02 -19.50 13.34
CA LEU A 141 -2.09 -19.43 12.22
C LEU A 141 -1.75 -20.85 11.78
N GLU A 142 -2.18 -21.23 10.59
CA GLU A 142 -1.97 -22.55 10.02
C GLU A 142 -1.08 -22.42 8.78
N ASN A 143 -0.19 -23.40 8.59
CA ASN A 143 0.58 -23.54 7.36
C ASN A 143 -0.14 -24.56 6.45
N GLY A 144 -0.55 -24.15 5.26
CA GLY A 144 -1.33 -24.96 4.33
C GLY A 144 -0.74 -24.98 2.90
N PRO A 145 -1.23 -25.90 2.05
CA PRO A 145 -0.91 -25.88 0.62
C PRO A 145 -1.44 -24.60 -0.05
N GLU A 146 -0.81 -24.21 -1.17
CA GLU A 146 -1.16 -22.99 -1.93
C GLU A 146 -2.52 -23.13 -2.64
N GLU A 147 -2.94 -24.36 -2.90
CA GLU A 147 -4.15 -24.71 -3.63
C GLU A 147 -5.43 -24.49 -2.78
N GLY A 148 -6.37 -23.71 -3.30
CA GLY A 148 -7.65 -23.42 -2.63
C GLY A 148 -7.61 -22.35 -1.53
N ARG A 149 -6.60 -21.47 -1.51
CA ARG A 149 -6.44 -20.43 -0.47
C ARG A 149 -7.56 -19.38 -0.43
N VAL A 150 -8.25 -19.11 -1.54
CA VAL A 150 -9.28 -18.05 -1.65
C VAL A 150 -10.69 -18.65 -1.59
N ASN A 151 -10.90 -19.69 -0.79
CA ASN A 151 -12.26 -20.19 -0.52
C ASN A 151 -12.80 -19.50 0.74
N ASP A 152 -13.86 -18.71 0.56
CA ASP A 152 -14.64 -18.06 1.62
C ASP A 152 -15.59 -19.08 2.27
N ASP A 153 -15.06 -20.23 2.69
CA ASP A 153 -15.85 -21.17 3.47
C ASP A 153 -15.99 -20.56 4.88
N SER A 154 -17.12 -19.92 5.15
CA SER A 154 -17.53 -19.61 6.53
C SER A 154 -17.65 -20.94 7.26
N ILE A 155 -16.76 -21.20 8.21
CA ILE A 155 -16.85 -22.38 9.09
C ILE A 155 -18.02 -22.09 10.03
N ILE A 156 -19.24 -22.37 9.54
CA ILE A 156 -20.45 -22.42 10.36
C ILE A 156 -20.32 -23.66 11.21
N ILE A 157 -20.48 -23.50 12.51
CA ILE A 157 -20.29 -24.54 13.51
C ILE A 157 -21.33 -25.64 13.27
N GLY A 158 -20.89 -26.66 12.58
CA GLY A 158 -21.46 -27.99 12.50
C GLY A 158 -20.26 -28.91 12.35
N HIS A 159 -20.26 -29.98 13.13
CA HIS A 159 -19.41 -31.15 13.02
C HIS A 159 -18.75 -31.33 11.63
N ASP A 160 -17.44 -31.62 11.62
CA ASP A 160 -16.67 -32.13 10.46
C ASP A 160 -15.95 -31.12 9.56
N LYS A 161 -14.90 -30.47 10.06
CA LYS A 161 -13.58 -30.51 9.40
C LYS A 161 -12.49 -30.51 10.46
N HIS A 162 -12.02 -31.72 10.76
CA HIS A 162 -10.84 -32.02 11.53
C HIS A 162 -9.66 -31.25 10.91
N PRO A 163 -8.81 -30.57 11.71
CA PRO A 163 -7.61 -29.97 11.18
C PRO A 163 -6.80 -31.11 10.56
N THR A 164 -6.56 -31.05 9.25
CA THR A 164 -5.67 -31.97 8.56
C THR A 164 -4.24 -31.65 8.99
N LEU A 165 -3.91 -32.07 10.22
CA LEU A 165 -2.56 -32.19 10.73
C LEU A 165 -1.89 -33.35 9.96
N ARG A 166 -1.39 -33.07 8.75
CA ARG A 166 -0.30 -33.89 8.22
C ARG A 166 0.97 -33.48 8.96
N ARG A 167 1.60 -34.49 9.56
CA ARG A 167 2.92 -34.47 10.21
C ARG A 167 3.93 -33.58 9.51
#